data_AF-A0A931J1T7-F1
#
_entry.id   AF-A0A931J1T7-F1
#
_cell.length_a   1.000
_cell.length_b   1.000
_cell.length_c   1.000
_cell.angle_alpha   90.00
_cell.angle_beta   90.00
_cell.angle_gamma   90.00
#
_symmetry.space_group_name_H-M   'P 1'
#
loop_
_entity.id
_entity.type
_entity.pdbx_description
1 polymer ?
#
loop_
_entity_poly.entity_id
_entity_poly.type
_entity_poly.pdbx_seq_one_letter_code
_entity_poly.pdbx_strand_id
1 'polypeptide(L)'
;MPPSPLSNNNLDPMQMKNLLEQRIRQLEERLNGLLRNDGSIELSSHRRIELVVGNSRLLIDNSGVTVRSSGTVKVDAPRVELLGAQTQVKGATVELAAGVVKLDAAMTDASGIVKCQTLQANSVISATYSPGAGNVW
;
A
#
# COMPACT_ATOMS: atom_id res chain seq x y z
N MET A 1 18.44 61.21 19.82
CA MET A 1 17.37 60.36 19.26
C MET A 1 18.02 59.36 18.31
N PRO A 2 18.06 58.05 18.63
CA PRO A 2 18.47 57.05 17.67
C PRO A 2 17.33 56.81 16.65
N PRO A 3 17.62 56.63 15.35
CA PRO A 3 16.60 56.31 14.37
C PRO A 3 16.17 54.84 14.50
N SER A 4 14.86 54.62 14.49
CA SER A 4 14.23 53.28 14.48
C SER A 4 14.42 52.61 13.11
N PRO A 5 14.88 51.36 13.02
CA PRO A 5 14.80 50.62 11.76
C PRO A 5 13.50 49.79 11.75
N LEU A 6 12.45 50.35 11.17
CA LEU A 6 11.39 49.54 10.56
C LEU A 6 11.83 49.25 9.12
N SER A 7 12.74 48.28 8.94
CA SER A 7 13.02 47.76 7.60
C SER A 7 12.09 46.59 7.32
N ASN A 8 11.20 46.86 6.38
CA ASN A 8 10.20 46.01 5.79
C ASN A 8 10.80 44.63 5.40
N ASN A 9 10.43 43.58 6.15
CA ASN A 9 10.88 42.19 5.94
C ASN A 9 10.21 41.52 4.73
N ASN A 10 10.22 42.19 3.57
CA ASN A 10 9.86 41.55 2.30
C ASN A 10 11.12 40.88 1.74
N LEU A 11 11.41 39.69 2.27
CA LEU A 11 12.43 38.79 1.69
C LEU A 11 12.12 38.61 0.20
N ASP A 12 13.09 38.90 -0.65
CA ASP A 12 12.99 38.65 -2.08
C ASP A 12 12.60 37.18 -2.33
N PRO A 13 11.84 36.84 -3.40
CA PRO A 13 11.37 35.48 -3.64
C PRO A 13 12.49 34.42 -3.64
N MET A 14 13.69 34.80 -4.08
CA MET A 14 14.89 33.96 -4.06
C MET A 14 15.42 33.74 -2.63
N GLN A 15 15.42 34.79 -1.80
CA GLN A 15 15.86 34.70 -0.39
C GLN A 15 14.86 33.88 0.43
N MET A 16 13.56 34.05 0.18
CA MET A 16 12.51 33.26 0.82
C MET A 16 12.63 31.78 0.43
N LYS A 17 12.87 31.47 -0.85
CA LYS A 17 13.13 30.09 -1.31
C LYS A 17 14.31 29.46 -0.56
N ASN A 18 15.45 30.17 -0.50
CA ASN A 18 16.64 29.66 0.17
C ASN A 18 16.41 29.43 1.68
N LEU A 19 15.68 30.32 2.34
CA LEU A 19 15.31 30.18 3.76
C LEU A 19 14.44 28.94 4.00
N LEU A 20 13.45 28.71 3.13
CA LEU A 20 12.57 27.54 3.22
C LEU A 20 13.35 26.23 3.00
N GLU A 21 14.26 26.20 2.02
CA GLU A 21 15.14 25.06 1.80
C GLU A 21 16.05 24.78 3.00
N GLN A 22 16.57 25.82 3.66
CA GLN A 22 17.35 25.66 4.90
C GLN A 22 16.50 25.13 6.06
N ARG A 23 15.26 25.62 6.20
CA ARG A 23 14.33 25.16 7.24
C ARG A 23 13.96 23.70 7.07
N ILE A 24 13.73 23.25 5.84
CA ILE A 24 13.44 21.84 5.53
C ILE A 24 14.61 20.97 5.98
N ARG A 25 15.85 21.30 5.58
CA ARG A 25 17.04 20.54 6.00
C ARG A 25 17.20 20.47 7.52
N GLN A 26 17.02 21.60 8.23
CA GLN A 26 17.08 21.60 9.69
C GLN A 26 16.01 20.70 10.33
N LEU A 27 14.80 20.68 9.77
CA LEU A 27 13.74 19.82 10.28
C LEU A 27 14.04 18.34 10.02
N GLU A 28 14.57 18.01 8.83
CA GLU A 28 15.02 16.65 8.48
C GLU A 28 16.11 16.16 9.44
N GLU A 29 17.14 16.97 9.70
CA GLU A 29 18.20 16.64 10.66
C GLU A 29 17.67 16.41 12.08
N ARG A 30 16.76 17.29 12.54
CA ARG A 30 16.12 17.14 13.86
C ARG A 30 15.26 15.88 13.94
N LEU A 31 14.52 15.55 12.88
CA LEU A 31 13.69 14.36 12.85
C LEU A 31 14.56 13.09 12.83
N ASN A 32 15.62 13.09 12.01
CA ASN A 32 16.55 11.97 11.92
C ASN A 32 17.26 11.72 13.27
N GLY A 33 17.60 12.78 14.02
CA GLY A 33 18.14 12.66 15.37
C GLY A 33 17.15 12.12 16.42
N LEU A 34 15.84 12.29 16.21
CA LEU A 34 14.79 11.74 17.07
C LEU A 34 14.46 10.28 16.71
N LEU A 35 14.56 9.92 15.43
CA LEU A 35 14.44 8.55 14.91
C LEU A 35 15.74 7.78 15.16
N ARG A 36 16.04 7.51 16.43
CA ARG A 36 17.24 6.79 16.87
C ARG A 36 17.50 5.52 16.03
N ASN A 37 18.65 5.51 15.33
CA ASN A 37 19.39 4.40 14.72
C ASN A 37 18.72 3.41 13.75
N ASP A 38 17.39 3.32 13.66
CA ASP A 38 16.74 2.27 12.85
C ASP A 38 15.78 2.78 11.78
N GLY A 39 15.61 4.11 11.60
CA GLY A 39 14.70 4.62 10.59
C GLY A 39 15.05 6.01 10.07
N SER A 40 14.64 6.29 8.83
CA SER A 40 14.79 7.59 8.17
C SER A 40 13.47 8.04 7.57
N ILE A 41 13.30 9.36 7.49
CA ILE A 41 12.21 10.01 6.77
C ILE A 41 12.86 10.98 5.79
N GLU A 42 12.57 10.83 4.50
CA GLU A 42 13.12 11.70 3.45
C GLU A 42 11.97 12.41 2.71
N LEU A 43 12.09 13.73 2.58
CA LEU A 43 11.13 14.56 1.87
C LEU A 43 11.83 15.33 0.74
N SER A 44 11.98 14.67 -0.41
CA SER A 44 12.56 15.34 -1.58
C SER A 44 11.59 16.40 -2.11
N SER A 45 12.11 17.57 -2.48
CA SER A 45 11.29 18.78 -2.57
C SER A 45 10.10 18.76 -3.54
N HIS A 46 9.93 17.75 -4.41
CA HIS A 46 8.80 17.76 -5.35
C HIS A 46 8.13 16.42 -5.71
N ARG A 47 8.69 15.22 -5.45
CA ARG A 47 8.14 13.98 -6.07
C ARG A 47 8.36 12.67 -5.31
N ARG A 48 8.88 12.70 -4.08
CA ARG A 48 9.14 11.48 -3.31
C ARG A 48 8.96 11.73 -1.83
N ILE A 49 8.13 10.90 -1.20
CA ILE A 49 7.99 10.78 0.25
C ILE A 49 8.41 9.35 0.60
N GLU A 50 9.39 9.19 1.48
CA GLU A 50 9.87 7.87 1.90
C GLU A 50 9.99 7.77 3.42
N LEU A 51 9.40 6.71 3.97
CA LEU A 51 9.56 6.31 5.37
C LEU A 51 10.26 4.95 5.39
N VAL A 52 11.41 4.87 6.05
CA VAL A 52 12.20 3.63 6.19
C VAL A 52 12.34 3.29 7.66
N VAL A 53 12.07 2.04 8.02
CA VAL A 53 12.35 1.48 9.35
C VAL A 53 12.91 0.07 9.17
N GLY A 54 14.19 -0.13 9.47
CA GLY A 54 14.92 -1.36 9.18
C GLY A 54 14.80 -1.78 7.72
N ASN A 55 14.28 -2.99 7.48
CA ASN A 55 14.06 -3.55 6.13
C ASN A 55 12.68 -3.21 5.53
N SER A 56 11.87 -2.41 6.22
CA SER A 56 10.54 -1.98 5.75
C SER A 56 10.61 -0.57 5.17
N ARG A 57 9.83 -0.32 4.12
CA ARG A 57 9.78 0.95 3.37
C ARG A 57 8.35 1.26 2.94
N LEU A 58 7.90 2.48 3.21
CA LEU A 58 6.75 3.10 2.57
C LEU A 58 7.26 4.18 1.62
N LEU A 59 6.99 4.01 0.33
CA LEU A 59 7.42 4.94 -0.73
C LEU A 59 6.20 5.47 -1.47
N ILE A 60 6.14 6.79 -1.62
CA ILE A 60 5.17 7.47 -2.47
C ILE A 60 5.96 8.31 -3.47
N ASP A 61 5.79 8.02 -4.76
CA ASP A 61 6.45 8.73 -5.86
C ASP A 61 5.53 8.90 -7.09
N ASN A 62 6.10 9.29 -8.24
CA ASN A 62 5.32 9.49 -9.47
C ASN A 62 4.76 8.18 -10.06
N SER A 63 5.23 7.02 -9.60
CA SER A 63 4.85 5.69 -10.06
C SER A 63 3.78 5.08 -9.15
N GLY A 64 3.55 5.67 -7.96
CA GLY A 64 2.44 5.33 -7.08
C GLY A 64 2.87 5.17 -5.62
N VAL A 65 2.20 4.23 -4.93
CA VAL A 65 2.46 3.91 -3.52
C VAL A 65 2.99 2.49 -3.43
N THR A 66 4.14 2.31 -2.78
CA THR A 66 4.75 1.00 -2.53
C THR A 66 4.92 0.78 -1.03
N VAL A 67 4.37 -0.33 -0.53
CA VAL A 67 4.60 -0.83 0.82
C VAL A 67 5.48 -2.07 0.73
N ARG A 68 6.69 -2.00 1.28
CA ARG A 68 7.59 -3.14 1.43
C ARG A 68 7.79 -3.42 2.91
N SER A 69 7.61 -4.67 3.32
CA SER A 69 7.95 -5.12 4.66
C SER A 69 8.68 -6.46 4.60
N SER A 70 9.58 -6.66 5.55
CA SER A 70 10.19 -7.97 5.82
C SER A 70 9.36 -8.80 6.81
N GLY A 71 8.36 -8.18 7.44
CA GLY A 71 7.44 -8.82 8.36
C GLY A 71 5.98 -8.67 7.91
N THR A 72 5.07 -8.69 8.87
CA THR A 72 3.62 -8.62 8.61
C THR A 72 3.18 -7.20 8.26
N VAL A 73 2.36 -7.08 7.22
CA VAL A 73 1.56 -5.88 6.94
C VAL A 73 0.12 -6.20 7.34
N LYS A 74 -0.41 -5.52 8.38
CA LYS A 74 -1.80 -5.70 8.84
C LYS A 74 -2.63 -4.49 8.42
N VAL A 75 -3.79 -4.74 7.80
CA VAL A 75 -4.82 -3.75 7.53
C VAL A 75 -6.00 -4.06 8.42
N ASP A 76 -6.24 -3.22 9.44
CA ASP A 76 -7.33 -3.36 10.40
C ASP A 76 -8.32 -2.23 10.16
N ALA A 77 -9.38 -2.54 9.42
CA ALA A 77 -10.39 -1.57 9.02
C ALA A 77 -11.76 -2.25 8.88
N PRO A 78 -12.87 -1.55 9.15
CA PRO A 78 -14.21 -2.10 8.98
C PRO A 78 -14.55 -2.41 7.50
N ARG A 79 -13.85 -1.76 6.56
CA ARG A 79 -13.99 -1.98 5.11
C ARG A 79 -12.67 -1.70 4.40
N VAL A 80 -12.35 -2.55 3.43
CA VAL A 80 -11.21 -2.37 2.50
C VAL A 80 -11.72 -2.63 1.09
N GLU A 81 -11.41 -1.74 0.14
CA GLU A 81 -11.76 -1.86 -1.28
C GLU A 81 -10.49 -1.75 -2.12
N LEU A 82 -10.35 -2.65 -3.11
CA LEU A 82 -9.24 -2.64 -4.07
C LEU A 82 -9.81 -2.40 -5.46
N LEU A 83 -9.52 -1.22 -6.03
CA LEU A 83 -9.99 -0.81 -7.35
C LEU A 83 -8.81 -0.70 -8.31
N GLY A 84 -8.94 -1.29 -9.49
CA GLY A 84 -7.91 -1.23 -10.52
C GLY A 84 -8.28 -2.06 -11.74
N ALA A 85 -7.61 -1.80 -12.87
CA ALA A 85 -7.80 -2.59 -14.08
C ALA A 85 -7.33 -4.05 -13.90
N GLN A 86 -6.35 -4.26 -13.01
CA GLN A 86 -5.83 -5.58 -12.66
C GLN A 86 -5.35 -5.59 -11.20
N THR A 87 -5.76 -6.59 -10.44
CA THR A 87 -5.27 -6.85 -9.07
C THR A 87 -4.65 -8.24 -9.03
N GLN A 88 -3.42 -8.34 -8.53
CA GLN A 88 -2.69 -9.60 -8.41
C GLN A 88 -2.28 -9.83 -6.96
N VAL A 89 -2.63 -10.99 -6.42
CA VAL A 89 -2.14 -11.47 -5.13
C VAL A 89 -1.22 -12.65 -5.40
N LYS A 90 0.06 -12.52 -5.04
CA LYS A 90 1.07 -13.57 -5.22
C LYS A 90 1.62 -13.97 -3.86
N GLY A 91 1.63 -15.27 -3.60
CA GLY A 91 2.14 -15.85 -2.37
C GLY A 91 2.11 -17.37 -2.45
N ALA A 92 2.79 -18.03 -1.52
CA ALA A 92 2.75 -19.49 -1.43
C ALA A 92 1.39 -20.01 -0.96
N THR A 93 0.67 -19.23 -0.16
CA THR A 93 -0.67 -19.55 0.35
C THR A 93 -1.48 -18.27 0.52
N VAL A 94 -2.76 -18.34 0.17
CA VAL A 94 -3.75 -17.27 0.41
C VAL A 94 -4.89 -17.90 1.19
N GLU A 95 -5.14 -17.39 2.39
CA GLU A 95 -6.23 -17.85 3.26
C GLU A 95 -7.33 -16.79 3.32
N LEU A 96 -8.59 -17.21 3.12
CA LEU A 96 -9.77 -16.36 3.14
C LEU A 96 -10.74 -16.91 4.18
N ALA A 97 -10.81 -16.25 5.33
CA ALA A 97 -11.79 -16.56 6.38
C ALA A 97 -12.92 -15.51 6.33
N ALA A 98 -14.08 -15.91 5.84
CA ALA A 98 -15.26 -15.05 5.77
C ALA A 98 -16.53 -15.90 5.90
N GLY A 99 -17.63 -15.27 6.35
CA GLY A 99 -18.95 -15.93 6.37
C GLY A 99 -19.46 -16.25 4.96
N VAL A 100 -19.16 -15.38 3.99
CA VAL A 100 -19.45 -15.57 2.56
C VAL A 100 -18.31 -14.96 1.75
N VAL A 101 -17.83 -15.68 0.74
CA VAL A 101 -16.97 -15.13 -0.32
C VAL A 101 -17.77 -15.10 -1.61
N LYS A 102 -18.02 -13.91 -2.15
CA LYS A 102 -18.73 -13.71 -3.41
C LYS A 102 -17.74 -13.44 -4.53
N LEU A 103 -17.83 -14.21 -5.61
CA LEU A 103 -16.97 -14.06 -6.80
C LEU A 103 -17.84 -13.65 -7.98
N ASP A 104 -17.96 -12.35 -8.22
CA ASP A 104 -18.66 -11.79 -9.38
C ASP A 104 -17.67 -11.61 -10.54
N ALA A 105 -17.39 -12.70 -11.26
CA ALA A 105 -16.47 -12.71 -12.40
C ALA A 105 -17.06 -13.46 -13.60
N ALA A 106 -16.72 -13.03 -14.82
CA ALA A 106 -17.13 -13.73 -16.04
C ALA A 106 -16.53 -15.15 -16.12
N MET A 107 -15.31 -15.33 -15.58
CA MET A 107 -14.64 -16.61 -15.47
C MET A 107 -13.78 -16.60 -14.20
N THR A 108 -13.83 -17.70 -13.45
CA THR A 108 -12.90 -17.97 -12.34
C THR A 108 -12.11 -19.20 -12.72
N ASP A 109 -10.80 -19.05 -12.90
CA ASP A 109 -9.90 -20.15 -13.23
C ASP A 109 -9.23 -20.66 -11.96
N ALA A 110 -9.26 -21.98 -11.78
CA ALA A 110 -8.55 -22.68 -10.73
C ALA A 110 -7.77 -23.83 -11.38
N SER A 111 -6.45 -23.68 -11.44
CA SER A 111 -5.56 -24.65 -12.11
C SER A 111 -5.38 -25.98 -11.37
N GLY A 112 -5.89 -26.06 -10.14
CA GLY A 112 -5.78 -27.23 -9.27
C GLY A 112 -7.15 -27.75 -8.83
N ILE A 113 -7.22 -28.17 -7.57
CA ILE A 113 -8.43 -28.74 -6.99
C ILE A 113 -9.20 -27.65 -6.26
N VAL A 114 -10.49 -27.53 -6.58
CA VAL A 114 -11.44 -26.74 -5.78
C VAL A 114 -12.12 -27.67 -4.79
N LYS A 115 -11.80 -27.55 -3.50
CA LYS A 115 -12.44 -28.31 -2.43
C LYS A 115 -13.59 -27.50 -1.83
N CYS A 116 -14.78 -28.08 -1.84
CA CYS A 116 -15.97 -27.51 -1.20
C CYS A 116 -16.83 -28.63 -0.61
N GLN A 117 -17.71 -28.29 0.33
CA GLN A 117 -18.67 -29.27 0.91
C GLN A 117 -19.85 -29.51 -0.03
N THR A 118 -20.33 -28.45 -0.68
CA THR A 118 -21.44 -28.49 -1.61
C THR A 118 -21.13 -27.56 -2.77
N LEU A 119 -21.26 -28.08 -3.99
CA LEU A 119 -21.21 -27.29 -5.20
C LEU A 119 -22.63 -27.19 -5.76
N GLN A 120 -23.18 -25.98 -5.78
CA GLN A 120 -24.41 -25.67 -6.49
C GLN A 120 -24.06 -24.90 -7.76
N ALA A 121 -24.47 -25.42 -8.90
CA ALA A 121 -24.24 -24.80 -10.20
C ALA A 121 -25.45 -25.04 -11.11
N ASN A 122 -25.75 -24.08 -12.00
CA ASN A 122 -26.80 -24.24 -13.00
C ASN A 122 -26.45 -25.35 -14.01
N SER A 123 -25.18 -25.38 -14.41
CA SER A 123 -24.63 -26.39 -15.31
C SER A 123 -23.19 -26.69 -14.92
N VAL A 124 -22.80 -27.96 -15.02
CA VAL A 124 -21.41 -28.40 -14.87
C VAL A 124 -21.01 -29.09 -16.15
N ILE A 125 -19.93 -28.60 -16.77
CA ILE A 125 -19.34 -29.19 -17.96
C ILE A 125 -17.97 -29.73 -17.56
N SER A 126 -17.78 -31.04 -17.68
CA SER A 126 -16.50 -31.69 -17.38
C SER A 126 -16.18 -32.75 -18.42
N ALA A 127 -14.89 -32.91 -18.75
CA ALA A 127 -14.42 -34.01 -19.59
C ALA A 127 -14.58 -35.37 -18.89
N THR A 128 -14.54 -35.40 -17.55
CA THR A 128 -14.74 -36.61 -16.76
C THR A 128 -15.39 -36.24 -15.43
N TYR A 129 -16.44 -36.97 -15.07
CA TYR A 129 -17.08 -36.87 -13.77
C TYR A 129 -17.12 -38.24 -13.14
N SER A 130 -16.57 -38.34 -11.93
CA SER A 130 -16.71 -39.52 -11.08
C SER A 130 -17.83 -39.25 -10.09
N PRO A 131 -19.08 -39.63 -10.39
CA PRO A 131 -20.18 -39.45 -9.46
C PRO A 131 -19.87 -40.13 -8.12
N GLY A 132 -20.26 -39.48 -7.03
CA GLY A 132 -20.40 -40.19 -5.76
C GLY A 132 -21.47 -41.28 -5.87
N ALA A 133 -21.36 -42.32 -5.05
CA ALA A 133 -22.42 -43.33 -4.91
C ALA A 133 -23.75 -42.62 -4.56
N GLY A 134 -24.61 -42.43 -5.57
CA GLY A 134 -25.85 -41.65 -5.46
C GLY A 134 -26.17 -40.77 -6.67
N ASN A 135 -25.20 -40.45 -7.53
CA ASN A 135 -25.39 -39.61 -8.73
C ASN A 135 -25.36 -40.43 -10.03
N VAL A 136 -26.14 -41.52 -10.09
CA VAL A 136 -26.32 -42.32 -11.31
C VAL A 136 -27.82 -42.44 -11.56
N TRP A 137 -28.35 -41.67 -12.52
CA TRP A 137 -29.70 -41.80 -13.04
C TRP A 137 -29.73 -41.47 -14.53
#